data_AF-A0A967AET1-F1
#
_entry.id   AF-A0A967AET1-F1
#
_cell.length_a   1.000
_cell.length_b   1.000
_cell.length_c   1.000
_cell.angle_alpha   90.00
_cell.angle_beta   90.00
_cell.angle_gamma   90.00
#
_symmetry.space_group_name_H-M   'P 1'
#
loop_
_entity.id
_entity.type
_entity.pdbx_description
1 polymer ?
#
loop_
_entity_poly.entity_id
_entity_poly.type
_entity_poly.pdbx_seq_one_letter_code
_entity_poly.pdbx_strand_id
1 'polypeptide(L)'
;MKQTLRQVVIMGAILTILAAAACSHKRKPLVPLVLESDAKPQATVLTEQGTQAYHSQQFEEAKQYFGQAVAEAPQSGQAHYNYALALNALGDMEIARRHFLEAADLAPGDKVIWDSPALSPYGNPENKNKPKLQPYSPKRSSFGTGTPGGY
;
A
#
# COMPACT_ATOMS: atom_id res chain seq x y z
N MET A 1 -56.75 1.16 -15.75
CA MET A 1 -55.65 1.89 -16.43
C MET A 1 -54.91 2.87 -15.52
N LYS A 2 -55.58 3.73 -14.72
CA LYS A 2 -54.89 4.71 -13.84
C LYS A 2 -54.07 4.08 -12.70
N GLN A 3 -54.50 2.91 -12.18
CA GLN A 3 -53.88 2.24 -11.04
C GLN A 3 -52.61 1.45 -11.42
N THR A 4 -52.60 0.83 -12.61
CA THR A 4 -51.43 0.12 -13.15
C THR A 4 -50.31 1.09 -13.55
N LEU A 5 -50.66 2.26 -14.12
CA LEU A 5 -49.71 3.32 -14.44
C LEU A 5 -49.01 3.86 -13.17
N ARG A 6 -49.77 4.04 -12.09
CA ARG A 6 -49.25 4.52 -10.80
C ARG A 6 -48.29 3.51 -10.16
N GLN A 7 -48.55 2.21 -10.28
CA GLN A 7 -47.63 1.18 -9.80
C GLN A 7 -46.34 1.07 -10.62
N VAL A 8 -46.41 1.22 -11.95
CA VAL A 8 -45.22 1.23 -12.82
C VAL A 8 -44.34 2.45 -12.52
N VAL A 9 -44.94 3.61 -12.28
CA VAL A 9 -44.20 4.83 -11.86
C VAL A 9 -43.55 4.64 -10.49
N ILE A 10 -44.25 4.03 -9.52
CA ILE A 10 -43.69 3.77 -8.19
C ILE A 10 -42.56 2.72 -8.25
N MET A 11 -42.72 1.63 -8.99
CA MET A 11 -41.65 0.64 -9.19
C MET A 11 -40.45 1.23 -9.93
N GLY A 12 -40.68 2.05 -10.95
CA GLY A 12 -39.61 2.76 -11.67
C GLY A 12 -38.85 3.73 -10.76
N ALA A 13 -39.54 4.47 -9.89
CA ALA A 13 -38.91 5.35 -8.92
C ALA A 13 -38.13 4.60 -7.82
N ILE A 14 -38.58 3.41 -7.41
CA ILE A 14 -37.84 2.58 -6.45
C ILE A 14 -36.58 2.00 -7.09
N LEU A 15 -36.64 1.59 -8.36
CA LEU A 15 -35.49 1.11 -9.14
C LEU A 15 -34.41 2.18 -9.32
N THR A 16 -34.78 3.45 -9.49
CA THR A 16 -33.80 4.54 -9.60
C THR A 16 -33.15 4.91 -8.26
N ILE A 17 -33.87 4.77 -7.14
CA ILE A 17 -33.33 5.05 -5.80
C ILE A 17 -32.28 4.01 -5.38
N LEU A 18 -32.44 2.74 -5.76
CA LEU A 18 -31.49 1.67 -5.41
C LEU A 18 -30.13 1.80 -6.12
N ALA A 19 -30.04 2.51 -7.24
CA ALA A 19 -28.78 2.75 -7.96
C ALA A 19 -27.88 3.82 -7.31
N ALA A 20 -28.44 4.68 -6.45
CA ALA A 20 -27.69 5.78 -5.82
C ALA A 20 -26.95 5.37 -4.53
N ALA A 21 -27.16 4.15 -4.03
CA ALA A 21 -26.51 3.63 -2.82
C ALA A 21 -25.18 2.89 -3.10
N ALA A 22 -24.46 3.25 -4.17
CA ALA A 22 -23.12 2.76 -4.41
C ALA A 22 -22.17 3.32 -3.32
N CYS A 23 -21.88 2.46 -2.34
CA CYS A 23 -21.11 2.74 -1.13
C CYS A 23 -19.86 3.59 -1.36
N SER A 24 -19.88 4.85 -0.90
CA SER A 24 -18.69 5.69 -0.73
C SER A 24 -17.85 5.20 0.45
N HIS A 25 -17.14 4.08 0.28
CA HIS A 25 -16.09 3.71 1.21
C HIS A 25 -14.91 4.68 1.00
N LYS A 26 -14.81 5.71 1.86
CA LYS A 26 -13.65 6.61 1.89
C LYS A 26 -12.40 5.76 2.18
N ARG A 27 -11.64 5.42 1.14
CA ARG A 27 -10.34 4.77 1.31
C ARG A 27 -9.41 5.74 2.03
N LYS A 28 -8.74 5.28 3.08
CA LYS A 28 -7.71 6.08 3.76
C LYS A 28 -6.65 6.45 2.72
N PRO A 29 -6.30 7.74 2.55
CA PRO A 29 -5.28 8.14 1.61
C PRO A 29 -3.94 7.57 2.05
N LEU A 30 -3.18 7.04 1.08
CA LEU A 30 -1.80 6.66 1.30
C LEU A 30 -0.96 7.95 1.36
N VAL A 31 -0.23 8.13 2.45
CA VAL A 31 0.62 9.31 2.69
C VAL A 31 2.08 8.89 2.78
N PRO A 32 3.02 9.64 2.16
CA PRO A 32 4.44 9.38 2.34
C PRO A 32 4.86 9.43 3.81
N LEU A 33 5.81 8.60 4.18
CA LEU A 33 6.40 8.50 5.51
C LEU A 33 7.73 9.24 5.57
N VAL A 34 8.00 9.87 6.70
CA VAL A 34 9.32 10.46 6.98
C VAL A 34 10.29 9.32 7.28
N LEU A 35 11.53 9.44 6.83
CA LEU A 35 12.59 8.49 7.19
C LEU A 35 13.02 8.68 8.65
N GLU A 36 13.48 7.60 9.28
CA GLU A 36 14.00 7.64 10.65
C GLU A 36 15.21 8.59 10.78
N SER A 37 15.43 9.11 11.99
CA SER A 37 16.44 10.14 12.27
C SER A 37 17.89 9.72 12.02
N ASP A 38 18.16 8.43 11.91
CA ASP A 38 19.46 7.84 11.59
C ASP A 38 19.71 7.67 10.09
N ALA A 39 18.70 7.93 9.25
CA ALA A 39 18.85 7.90 7.80
C ALA A 39 19.85 8.98 7.33
N LYS A 40 20.54 8.68 6.21
CA LYS A 40 21.44 9.64 5.59
C LYS A 40 20.69 10.94 5.25
N PRO A 41 21.28 12.13 5.50
CA PRO A 41 20.64 13.41 5.19
C PRO A 41 20.14 13.50 3.73
N GLN A 42 20.91 12.94 2.80
CA GLN A 42 20.54 12.89 1.38
C GLN A 42 19.22 12.13 1.15
N ALA A 43 19.02 10.99 1.82
CA ALA A 43 17.79 10.21 1.69
C ALA A 43 16.58 10.97 2.23
N THR A 44 16.76 11.73 3.31
CA THR A 44 15.71 12.58 3.89
C THR A 44 15.31 13.70 2.94
N VAL A 45 16.27 14.42 2.37
CA VAL A 45 16.00 15.48 1.38
C VAL A 45 15.27 14.92 0.15
N LEU A 46 15.72 13.79 -0.38
CA LEU A 46 15.06 13.11 -1.50
C LEU A 46 13.62 12.69 -1.13
N THR A 47 13.40 12.25 0.11
CA THR A 47 12.06 11.90 0.59
C THR A 47 11.15 13.13 0.68
N GLU A 48 11.65 14.26 1.17
CA GLU A 48 10.89 15.51 1.23
C GLU A 48 10.51 15.99 -0.18
N GLN A 49 11.45 15.97 -1.13
CA GLN A 49 11.19 16.30 -2.53
C GLN A 49 10.16 15.36 -3.16
N GLY A 50 10.32 14.05 -2.97
CA GLY A 50 9.35 13.06 -3.44
C GLY A 50 7.97 13.25 -2.82
N THR A 51 7.90 13.64 -1.56
CA THR A 51 6.64 13.94 -0.85
C THR A 51 5.94 15.15 -1.43
N GLN A 52 6.67 16.22 -1.72
CA GLN A 52 6.14 17.42 -2.38
C GLN A 52 5.59 17.10 -3.79
N ALA A 53 6.35 16.33 -4.58
CA ALA A 53 5.92 15.89 -5.91
C ALA A 53 4.66 14.99 -5.81
N TYR A 54 4.62 14.06 -4.85
CA TYR A 54 3.47 13.17 -4.65
C TYR A 54 2.20 13.94 -4.27
N HIS A 55 2.31 14.92 -3.36
CA HIS A 55 1.18 15.79 -3.00
C HIS A 55 0.72 16.68 -4.17
N SER A 56 1.63 17.05 -5.05
CA SER A 56 1.35 17.76 -6.30
C SER A 56 0.84 16.83 -7.42
N GLN A 57 0.62 15.54 -7.13
CA GLN A 57 0.19 14.50 -8.08
C GLN A 57 1.17 14.25 -9.24
N GLN A 58 2.42 14.71 -9.10
CA GLN A 58 3.50 14.48 -10.06
C GLN A 58 4.15 13.12 -9.78
N PHE A 59 3.40 12.04 -10.02
CA PHE A 59 3.79 10.70 -9.55
C PHE A 59 5.06 10.16 -10.21
N GLU A 60 5.36 10.53 -11.46
CA GLU A 60 6.63 10.16 -12.11
C GLU A 60 7.84 10.79 -11.41
N GLU A 61 7.76 12.07 -11.05
CA GLU A 61 8.82 12.77 -10.31
C GLU A 61 8.94 12.23 -8.89
N ALA A 62 7.81 11.97 -8.22
CA ALA A 62 7.79 11.30 -6.92
C ALA A 62 8.47 9.93 -6.99
N LYS A 63 8.21 9.14 -8.05
CA LYS A 63 8.87 7.84 -8.29
C LYS A 63 10.39 8.01 -8.40
N GLN A 64 10.87 9.02 -9.15
CA GLN A 64 12.30 9.28 -9.28
C GLN A 64 12.95 9.63 -7.93
N TYR A 65 12.39 10.59 -7.19
CA TYR A 65 12.93 11.01 -5.90
C TYR A 65 12.90 9.89 -4.86
N PHE A 66 11.78 9.17 -4.73
CA PHE A 66 11.70 8.05 -3.81
C PHE A 66 12.59 6.87 -4.23
N GLY A 67 12.78 6.63 -5.53
CA GLY A 67 13.72 5.63 -6.02
C GLY A 67 15.17 5.96 -5.63
N GLN A 68 15.56 7.22 -5.70
CA GLN A 68 16.87 7.68 -5.22
C GLN A 68 16.98 7.57 -3.69
N ALA A 69 15.90 7.89 -2.95
CA ALA A 69 15.88 7.69 -1.49
C ALA A 69 16.08 6.22 -1.10
N VAL A 70 15.49 5.28 -1.84
CA VAL A 70 15.73 3.83 -1.68
C VAL A 70 17.18 3.48 -1.98
N ALA A 71 17.80 4.06 -3.02
CA ALA A 71 19.21 3.82 -3.32
C ALA A 71 20.14 4.32 -2.20
N GLU A 72 19.79 5.42 -1.55
CA GLU A 72 20.56 5.95 -0.42
C GLU A 72 20.34 5.20 0.89
N ALA A 73 19.11 4.74 1.14
CA ALA A 73 18.69 4.03 2.35
C ALA A 73 17.99 2.70 2.02
N PRO A 74 18.71 1.70 1.46
CA PRO A 74 18.12 0.44 0.98
C PRO A 74 17.64 -0.50 2.10
N GLN A 75 17.82 -0.11 3.37
CA GLN A 75 17.33 -0.85 4.55
C GLN A 75 16.22 -0.08 5.29
N SER A 76 15.78 1.07 4.75
CA SER A 76 14.66 1.82 5.33
C SER A 76 13.33 1.29 4.80
N GLY A 77 12.50 0.75 5.69
CA GLY A 77 11.14 0.35 5.35
C GLY A 77 10.31 1.52 4.81
N GLN A 78 10.48 2.72 5.38
CA GLN A 78 9.80 3.94 4.97
C GLN A 78 10.19 4.36 3.54
N ALA A 79 11.47 4.26 3.17
CA ALA A 79 11.92 4.57 1.81
C ALA A 79 11.28 3.62 0.78
N HIS A 80 11.28 2.31 1.08
CA HIS A 80 10.62 1.31 0.23
C HIS A 80 9.10 1.54 0.14
N TYR A 81 8.45 1.90 1.25
CA TYR A 81 7.03 2.24 1.30
C TYR A 81 6.70 3.44 0.40
N ASN A 82 7.47 4.52 0.50
CA ASN A 82 7.25 5.74 -0.29
C ASN A 82 7.40 5.49 -1.79
N TYR A 83 8.42 4.73 -2.18
CA TYR A 83 8.59 4.35 -3.58
C TYR A 83 7.42 3.50 -4.09
N ALA A 84 6.94 2.57 -3.26
CA ALA A 84 5.73 1.79 -3.56
C ALA A 84 4.47 2.66 -3.72
N LEU A 85 4.33 3.76 -2.96
CA LEU A 85 3.23 4.69 -3.12
C LEU A 85 3.19 5.30 -4.53
N ALA A 86 4.33 5.82 -4.99
CA ALA A 86 4.41 6.46 -6.30
C ALA A 86 4.14 5.45 -7.43
N LEU A 87 4.73 4.25 -7.34
CA LEU A 87 4.45 3.15 -8.27
C LEU A 87 2.97 2.75 -8.29
N ASN A 88 2.34 2.65 -7.12
CA ASN A 88 0.92 2.33 -7.02
C ASN A 88 0.05 3.44 -7.64
N ALA A 89 0.41 4.71 -7.45
CA ALA A 89 -0.28 5.84 -8.06
C ALA A 89 -0.16 5.87 -9.59
N LEU A 90 0.96 5.36 -10.12
CA LEU A 90 1.21 5.19 -11.56
C LEU A 90 0.56 3.92 -12.15
N GLY A 91 0.06 3.00 -11.30
CA GLY A 91 -0.55 1.75 -11.74
C GLY A 91 0.44 0.58 -11.89
N ASP A 92 1.70 0.76 -11.49
CA ASP A 92 2.74 -0.28 -11.48
C ASP A 92 2.56 -1.26 -10.31
N MET A 93 1.37 -1.87 -10.22
CA MET A 93 0.89 -2.60 -9.04
C MET A 93 1.80 -3.73 -8.60
N GLU A 94 2.36 -4.50 -9.54
CA GLU A 94 3.24 -5.63 -9.22
C GLU A 94 4.58 -5.18 -8.61
N ILE A 95 5.14 -4.08 -9.11
CA ILE A 95 6.38 -3.51 -8.59
C ILE A 95 6.10 -2.86 -7.22
N ALA A 96 5.02 -2.07 -7.12
CA ALA A 96 4.59 -1.47 -5.87
C ALA A 96 4.39 -2.53 -4.78
N ARG A 97 3.70 -3.62 -5.09
CA ARG A 97 3.49 -4.75 -4.18
C ARG A 97 4.80 -5.31 -3.63
N ARG A 98 5.81 -5.51 -4.49
CA ARG A 98 7.13 -6.00 -4.04
C ARG A 98 7.80 -5.04 -3.06
N HIS A 99 7.72 -3.73 -3.31
CA HIS A 99 8.31 -2.73 -2.41
C HIS A 99 7.51 -2.55 -1.11
N PHE A 100 6.17 -2.68 -1.14
CA PHE A 100 5.38 -2.71 0.09
C PHE A 100 5.74 -3.91 0.97
N LEU A 101 5.92 -5.10 0.39
CA LEU A 101 6.33 -6.28 1.15
C LEU A 101 7.74 -6.11 1.72
N GLU A 102 8.67 -5.55 0.94
CA GLU A 102 10.02 -5.25 1.43
C GLU A 102 9.98 -4.25 2.59
N ALA A 103 9.15 -3.21 2.51
CA ALA A 103 8.94 -2.26 3.60
C ALA A 103 8.48 -2.94 4.88
N ALA A 104 7.57 -3.91 4.76
CA ALA A 104 7.05 -4.70 5.87
C ALA A 104 8.08 -5.69 6.45
N ASP A 105 8.94 -6.27 5.61
CA ASP A 105 10.05 -7.14 6.03
C ASP A 105 11.11 -6.34 6.79
N LEU A 106 11.42 -5.12 6.34
CA LEU A 106 12.42 -4.23 6.98
C LEU A 106 11.92 -3.60 8.27
N ALA A 107 10.61 -3.36 8.38
CA ALA A 107 9.98 -2.72 9.54
C ALA A 107 8.78 -3.53 10.08
N PRO A 108 9.01 -4.75 10.61
CA PRO A 108 7.93 -5.66 11.00
C PRO A 108 7.03 -5.13 12.12
N GLY A 109 7.54 -4.22 12.96
CA GLY A 109 6.77 -3.57 14.04
C GLY A 109 6.07 -2.26 13.63
N ASP A 110 6.33 -1.73 12.43
CA ASP A 110 5.73 -0.48 11.99
C ASP A 110 4.28 -0.69 11.55
N LYS A 111 3.36 -0.32 12.44
CA LYS A 111 1.93 -0.45 12.20
C LYS A 111 1.45 0.40 11.03
N VAL A 112 2.09 1.53 10.73
CA VAL A 112 1.68 2.40 9.61
C VAL A 112 1.90 1.69 8.28
N ILE A 113 3.04 1.01 8.13
CA ILE A 113 3.33 0.19 6.94
C ILE A 113 2.32 -0.95 6.85
N TRP A 114 2.11 -1.71 7.93
CA TRP A 114 1.21 -2.87 7.92
C TRP A 114 -0.28 -2.55 7.77
N ASP A 115 -0.72 -1.41 8.28
CA ASP A 115 -2.11 -0.95 8.16
C ASP A 115 -2.38 -0.26 6.80
N SER A 116 -1.37 -0.17 5.94
CA SER A 116 -1.53 0.42 4.61
C SER A 116 -2.53 -0.39 3.76
N PRO A 117 -3.42 0.28 3.00
CA PRO A 117 -4.35 -0.37 2.09
C PRO A 117 -3.73 -1.43 1.17
N ALA A 118 -2.49 -1.19 0.71
CA ALA A 118 -1.78 -2.11 -0.17
C ALA A 118 -1.38 -3.43 0.51
N LEU A 119 -1.15 -3.42 1.82
CA LEU A 119 -0.80 -4.60 2.60
C LEU A 119 -1.98 -5.21 3.38
N SER A 120 -3.12 -4.53 3.41
CA SER A 120 -4.32 -4.98 4.13
C SER A 120 -4.75 -6.43 3.85
N PRO A 121 -4.61 -6.99 2.63
CA PRO A 121 -4.95 -8.41 2.37
C PRO A 121 -4.04 -9.42 3.10
N TYR A 122 -2.76 -9.05 3.33
CA TYR A 122 -1.76 -9.89 3.99
C TYR A 122 -1.74 -9.69 5.51
N GLY A 123 -2.06 -8.47 5.95
CA GLY A 123 -2.15 -7.99 7.34
C GLY A 123 -0.86 -8.13 8.17
N ASN A 124 -0.80 -7.48 9.33
CA ASN A 124 0.36 -7.54 10.24
C ASN A 124 0.55 -8.94 10.88
N PRO A 125 1.68 -9.66 10.71
CA PRO A 125 1.93 -10.96 11.35
C PRO A 125 1.98 -10.90 12.88
N GLU A 126 2.27 -9.73 13.46
CA GLU A 126 2.24 -9.51 14.91
C GLU A 126 0.82 -9.31 15.46
N ASN A 127 -0.17 -9.03 14.59
CA ASN A 127 -1.56 -8.85 15.00
C ASN A 127 -2.32 -10.19 15.02
N LYS A 128 -2.51 -10.73 16.23
CA LYS A 128 -3.19 -12.02 16.47
C LYS A 128 -4.72 -11.99 16.28
N ASN A 129 -5.33 -10.82 16.13
CA ASN A 129 -6.80 -10.66 16.26
C ASN A 129 -7.55 -10.45 14.93
N LYS A 130 -6.91 -10.60 13.76
CA LYS A 130 -7.57 -10.44 12.45
C LYS A 130 -7.30 -11.65 11.52
N PRO A 131 -8.32 -12.42 11.12
CA PRO A 131 -8.17 -13.44 10.08
C PRO A 131 -7.82 -12.77 8.74
N LYS A 132 -6.82 -13.31 8.02
CA LYS A 132 -6.31 -12.75 6.76
C LYS A 132 -6.69 -13.65 5.59
N LEU A 133 -6.92 -13.03 4.43
CA LEU A 133 -7.26 -13.73 3.18
C LEU A 133 -6.06 -14.51 2.62
N GLN A 134 -4.84 -13.99 2.80
CA GLN A 134 -3.60 -14.67 2.43
C GLN A 134 -2.55 -14.45 3.52
N PRO A 135 -1.86 -15.51 3.99
CA PRO A 135 -0.76 -15.35 4.94
C PRO A 135 0.37 -14.52 4.32
N TYR A 136 0.89 -13.57 5.08
CA TYR A 136 2.17 -12.95 4.77
C TYR A 136 3.29 -14.00 4.83
N SER A 137 4.06 -14.13 3.76
CA SER A 137 5.26 -14.97 3.71
C SER A 137 6.47 -14.05 3.68
N PRO A 138 7.20 -13.88 4.80
CA PRO A 138 8.42 -13.08 4.81
C PRO A 138 9.41 -13.65 3.80
N LYS A 139 10.18 -12.80 3.13
CA LYS A 139 11.34 -13.26 2.34
C LYS A 139 12.44 -13.68 3.31
N ARG A 140 12.24 -14.79 4.03
CA ARG A 140 13.34 -15.42 4.75
C ARG A 140 14.26 -16.00 3.67
N SER A 141 15.38 -15.34 3.45
CA SER A 141 16.48 -15.86 2.66
C SER A 141 16.75 -17.29 3.12
N SER A 142 16.44 -18.26 2.28
CA SER A 142 16.99 -19.61 2.43
C SER A 142 18.48 -19.51 2.06
N PHE A 143 19.27 -18.86 2.92
CA PHE A 143 20.72 -19.02 2.90
C PHE A 143 20.98 -20.42 3.44
N GLY A 144 21.46 -21.28 2.55
CA GLY A 144 21.62 -22.70 2.80
C GLY A 144 22.45 -22.99 4.04
N THR A 145 21.83 -23.64 5.01
CA THR A 145 22.56 -24.57 5.87
C THR A 145 22.66 -25.87 5.09
N GLY A 146 23.77 -26.04 4.38
CA GLY A 146 24.16 -27.35 3.88
C GLY A 146 24.29 -28.30 5.06
N THR A 147 23.51 -29.36 5.06
CA THR A 147 23.82 -30.58 5.79
C THR A 147 24.31 -31.59 4.78
N PRO A 148 25.63 -31.82 4.63
CA PRO A 148 26.13 -33.04 4.05
C PRO A 148 26.20 -34.09 5.16
N GLY A 149 25.50 -35.21 4.99
CA GLY A 149 25.86 -36.45 5.66
C GLY A 149 24.79 -37.05 6.56
N GLY A 150 24.42 -38.27 6.21
CA GLY A 150 23.73 -39.24 7.05
C GLY A 150 23.53 -40.51 6.22
N TYR A 151 24.38 -41.51 6.49
CA TYR A 151 24.49 -42.80 5.81
C TYR A 151 23.17 -43.56 5.66
#